data_AF-A0AAZ3RIH8-F1
#
_entry.id   AF-A0AAZ3RIH8-F1
#
_cell.length_a   1.000
_cell.length_b   1.000
_cell.length_c   1.000
_cell.angle_alpha   90.00
_cell.angle_beta   90.00
_cell.angle_gamma   90.00
#
_symmetry.space_group_name_H-M   'P 1'
#
loop_
_entity.id
_entity.type
_entity.pdbx_description
1 polymer ?
#
loop_
_entity_poly.entity_id
_entity_poly.type
_entity_poly.pdbx_seq_one_letter_code
_entity_poly.pdbx_strand_id
1 'polypeptide(L)'
;MLNVPSQSFPAASSQQRVAPAGQSGRNKVALKPGHSLMDWIRVAKSGRDLTGLRGRFIDVTEEELQKHNTRDDCWTCIRGMVYNVSPYMDFHPGGEEELMKAAGIDGTDLFDQVHRWVNYESMLKECLVGRMAVKASTALKAQSVIKDNITHLNGLAPPPPPTSMLPPAFLTPPSPSSSLQPSAAPPPTQPKDARPRYDWFQTDVTVNIVVYTKRKLPSSGCTIVDLQDGVLRVEVLLGKMSYILRQRLAQEVDGSVAVHTACAVGKIQVSMRKAAKGKWEELGEPLEFHDSLFRKKDRAIFYRECMLVSKTAVTHDTWVFRLQLPLGTLMHVPVGKHIYLKSLIQDSDVVKPYTPVEETLVPTTLDSTQGTAATDIFLMIKVYPDGVLTPHLNNLNIGDHLSVSSPDGPFSLRLLREVTHLYLLAAGTGFTPMARVIRLALQDLGSLRKTKLMFFNRQERDILWHSELDGLAAEDERCVCVLLCIHIEGGHYEAGCVNVSKTDPLW
;
A
#
# COMPACT_ATOMS: atom_id res chain seq x y z
N MET A 1 -26.10 32.87 1.63
CA MET A 1 -26.35 31.99 0.46
C MET A 1 -25.00 31.60 -0.12
N LEU A 2 -24.52 30.39 0.20
CA LEU A 2 -23.27 29.85 -0.32
C LEU A 2 -23.60 29.03 -1.57
N ASN A 3 -23.07 29.45 -2.71
CA ASN A 3 -23.28 28.83 -4.01
C ASN A 3 -22.40 27.57 -4.10
N VAL A 4 -22.91 26.44 -3.57
CA VAL A 4 -22.27 25.12 -3.71
C VAL A 4 -22.75 24.52 -5.03
N PRO A 5 -21.87 24.21 -6.00
CA PRO A 5 -22.30 23.51 -7.20
C PRO A 5 -22.87 22.15 -6.81
N SER A 6 -24.08 21.84 -7.28
CA SER A 6 -24.71 20.53 -7.14
C SER A 6 -23.99 19.50 -8.02
N GLN A 7 -22.78 19.11 -7.61
CA GLN A 7 -22.17 17.90 -8.15
C GLN A 7 -22.93 16.70 -7.61
N SER A 8 -23.88 16.22 -8.41
CA SER A 8 -24.56 14.96 -8.14
C SER A 8 -23.53 13.83 -8.16
N PHE A 9 -23.37 13.20 -7.01
CA PHE A 9 -22.54 12.02 -6.84
C PHE A 9 -23.42 10.77 -7.00
N PRO A 10 -23.04 9.77 -7.81
CA PRO A 10 -21.83 9.72 -8.64
C PRO A 10 -21.89 10.67 -9.84
N ALA A 11 -20.74 11.16 -10.32
CA ALA A 11 -20.64 12.03 -11.51
C ALA A 11 -21.42 11.49 -12.71
N ALA A 12 -21.85 12.35 -13.65
CA ALA A 12 -22.70 11.95 -14.78
C ALA A 12 -22.11 10.83 -15.66
N SER A 13 -20.78 10.70 -15.68
CA SER A 13 -20.03 9.64 -16.38
C SER A 13 -19.50 8.53 -15.46
N SER A 14 -19.94 8.49 -14.19
CA SER A 14 -19.47 7.51 -13.23
C SER A 14 -20.10 6.14 -13.46
N GLN A 15 -19.25 5.11 -13.49
CA GLN A 15 -19.62 3.70 -13.56
C GLN A 15 -20.43 3.21 -12.33
N GLN A 16 -20.58 4.05 -11.29
CA GLN A 16 -21.36 3.75 -10.08
C GLN A 16 -22.83 4.20 -10.17
N ARG A 17 -23.25 4.91 -11.23
CA ARG A 17 -24.63 5.38 -11.39
C ARG A 17 -25.48 4.28 -12.05
N VAL A 18 -26.61 3.93 -11.43
CA VAL A 18 -27.60 3.01 -12.04
C VAL A 18 -28.30 3.75 -13.18
N ALA A 19 -28.21 3.24 -14.40
CA ALA A 19 -28.92 3.79 -15.55
C ALA A 19 -30.43 3.48 -15.44
N PRO A 20 -31.32 4.38 -15.89
CA PRO A 20 -32.73 4.05 -16.08
C PRO A 20 -32.85 2.86 -17.03
N ALA A 21 -33.87 2.03 -16.83
CA ALA A 21 -34.13 0.85 -17.66
C ALA A 21 -34.13 1.23 -19.15
N GLY A 22 -33.14 0.74 -19.89
CA GLY A 22 -33.13 0.81 -21.36
C GLY A 22 -31.83 1.24 -22.03
N GLN A 23 -30.89 1.93 -21.37
CA GLN A 23 -29.66 2.39 -22.05
C GLN A 23 -28.42 2.43 -21.12
N SER A 24 -27.63 1.35 -21.16
CA SER A 24 -26.16 1.28 -21.08
C SER A 24 -25.80 -0.11 -20.54
N GLY A 25 -25.55 -1.03 -21.46
CA GLY A 25 -25.14 -2.40 -21.14
C GLY A 25 -23.75 -2.40 -20.51
N ARG A 26 -23.57 -3.25 -19.49
CA ARG A 26 -22.24 -3.78 -19.19
C ARG A 26 -21.69 -4.40 -20.48
N ASN A 27 -20.66 -3.81 -21.09
CA ASN A 27 -19.86 -4.50 -22.10
C ASN A 27 -18.93 -5.51 -21.42
N LYS A 28 -19.49 -6.48 -20.69
CA LYS A 28 -18.76 -7.72 -20.43
C LYS A 28 -18.85 -8.52 -21.73
N VAL A 29 -17.82 -8.44 -22.55
CA VAL A 29 -17.71 -9.28 -23.72
C VAL A 29 -17.59 -10.72 -23.21
N ALA A 30 -18.56 -11.57 -23.56
CA ALA A 30 -18.45 -12.99 -23.27
C ALA A 30 -17.23 -13.52 -24.03
N LEU A 31 -16.23 -14.03 -23.31
CA LEU A 31 -15.06 -14.63 -23.93
C LEU A 31 -15.51 -15.86 -24.73
N LYS A 32 -14.94 -16.03 -25.93
CA LYS A 32 -15.20 -17.21 -26.76
C LYS A 32 -14.79 -18.47 -25.98
N PRO A 33 -15.46 -19.62 -26.16
CA PRO A 33 -14.99 -20.88 -25.60
C PRO A 33 -13.50 -21.08 -25.91
N GLY A 34 -12.71 -21.50 -24.91
CA GLY A 34 -11.26 -21.66 -25.03
C GLY A 34 -10.43 -20.38 -24.89
N HIS A 35 -11.00 -19.27 -24.40
CA HIS A 35 -10.28 -18.01 -24.15
C HIS A 35 -10.36 -17.56 -22.67
N SER A 36 -10.48 -18.51 -21.75
CA SER A 36 -10.40 -18.23 -20.31
C SER A 36 -8.97 -17.84 -19.91
N LEU A 37 -8.80 -17.35 -18.67
CA LEU A 37 -7.48 -17.11 -18.11
C LEU A 37 -6.60 -18.38 -18.12
N MET A 38 -7.18 -19.56 -17.93
CA MET A 38 -6.43 -20.83 -17.99
C MET A 38 -5.98 -21.16 -19.40
N ASP A 39 -6.81 -20.84 -20.41
CA ASP A 39 -6.42 -20.97 -21.81
C ASP A 39 -5.27 -20.02 -22.14
N TRP A 40 -5.32 -18.79 -21.64
CA TRP A 40 -4.22 -17.84 -21.78
C TRP A 40 -2.92 -18.36 -21.17
N ILE A 41 -2.97 -18.90 -19.94
CA ILE A 41 -1.78 -19.49 -19.29
C ILE A 41 -1.21 -20.63 -20.13
N ARG A 42 -2.06 -21.47 -20.73
CA ARG A 42 -1.60 -22.53 -21.66
C ARG A 42 -0.94 -21.95 -22.90
N VAL A 43 -1.49 -20.90 -23.49
CA VAL A 43 -0.90 -20.22 -24.65
C VAL A 43 0.44 -19.59 -24.29
N ALA A 44 0.52 -18.86 -23.18
CA ALA A 44 1.75 -18.25 -22.69
C ALA A 44 2.86 -19.29 -22.46
N LYS A 45 2.51 -20.49 -21.97
CA LYS A 45 3.45 -21.59 -21.71
C LYS A 45 3.69 -22.54 -22.88
N SER A 46 3.13 -22.27 -24.06
CA SER A 46 3.26 -23.14 -25.23
C SER A 46 4.65 -23.13 -25.89
N GLY A 47 5.56 -22.26 -25.42
CA GLY A 47 6.88 -22.05 -26.04
C GLY A 47 6.83 -21.26 -27.36
N ARG A 48 5.64 -20.77 -27.75
CA ARG A 48 5.46 -19.84 -28.86
C ARG A 48 6.11 -18.50 -28.52
N ASP A 49 6.79 -17.91 -29.48
CA ASP A 49 7.28 -16.54 -29.36
C ASP A 49 6.11 -15.56 -29.43
N LEU A 50 5.69 -15.04 -28.27
CA LEU A 50 4.62 -14.05 -28.15
C LEU A 50 5.11 -12.61 -28.31
N THR A 51 6.43 -12.40 -28.31
CA THR A 51 7.04 -11.08 -28.52
C THR A 51 7.20 -10.77 -30.02
N GLY A 52 7.41 -11.80 -30.85
CA GLY A 52 7.80 -11.68 -32.25
C GLY A 52 9.30 -11.39 -32.44
N LEU A 53 10.07 -11.34 -31.34
CA LEU A 53 11.48 -10.94 -31.33
C LEU A 53 12.44 -12.10 -31.03
N ARG A 54 11.94 -13.34 -31.00
CA ARG A 54 12.70 -14.57 -30.70
C ARG A 54 13.53 -14.44 -29.42
N GLY A 55 12.93 -13.85 -28.38
CA GLY A 55 13.54 -13.67 -27.07
C GLY A 55 14.49 -12.48 -26.94
N ARG A 56 14.56 -11.58 -27.93
CA ARG A 56 15.32 -10.33 -27.81
C ARG A 56 14.53 -9.30 -27.00
N PHE A 57 15.18 -8.77 -25.97
CA PHE A 57 14.70 -7.62 -25.20
C PHE A 57 15.29 -6.33 -25.79
N ILE A 58 14.46 -5.35 -26.13
CA ILE A 58 14.90 -4.13 -26.83
C ILE A 58 14.57 -2.84 -26.07
N ASP A 59 15.30 -1.77 -26.39
CA ASP A 59 14.92 -0.40 -26.00
C ASP A 59 14.01 0.17 -27.08
N VAL A 60 12.74 0.40 -26.74
CA VAL A 60 11.69 0.81 -27.67
C VAL A 60 11.55 2.33 -27.65
N THR A 61 11.81 3.00 -28.76
CA THR A 61 11.54 4.44 -28.87
C THR A 61 10.05 4.70 -29.03
N GLU A 62 9.61 5.92 -28.75
CA GLU A 62 8.22 6.34 -28.98
C GLU A 62 7.81 6.16 -30.45
N GLU A 63 8.73 6.44 -31.38
CA GLU A 63 8.52 6.29 -32.82
C GLU A 63 8.43 4.81 -33.23
N GLU A 64 9.10 3.91 -32.52
CA GLU A 64 8.98 2.47 -32.75
C GLU A 64 7.65 1.95 -32.21
N LEU A 65 7.29 2.33 -30.98
CA LEU A 65 6.01 1.94 -30.36
C LEU A 65 4.81 2.28 -31.25
N GLN A 66 4.80 3.47 -31.85
CA GLN A 66 3.71 3.95 -32.72
C GLN A 66 3.47 3.12 -33.98
N LYS A 67 4.44 2.32 -34.42
CA LYS A 67 4.28 1.44 -35.60
C LYS A 67 3.38 0.25 -35.31
N HIS A 68 3.30 -0.18 -34.05
CA HIS A 68 2.60 -1.38 -33.61
C HIS A 68 1.22 -1.02 -33.05
N ASN A 69 0.32 -0.57 -33.93
CA ASN A 69 -0.98 0.01 -33.57
C ASN A 69 -2.20 -0.72 -34.18
N THR A 70 -2.03 -1.94 -34.69
CA THR A 70 -3.10 -2.73 -35.33
C THR A 70 -3.42 -3.98 -34.52
N ARG A 71 -4.58 -4.62 -34.73
CA ARG A 71 -4.98 -5.84 -34.00
C ARG A 71 -3.89 -6.92 -33.99
N ASP A 72 -3.39 -7.25 -35.18
CA ASP A 72 -2.41 -8.33 -35.37
C ASP A 72 -0.96 -7.89 -35.07
N ASP A 73 -0.75 -6.60 -34.85
CA ASP A 73 0.52 -6.01 -34.44
C ASP A 73 0.30 -4.81 -33.51
N CYS A 74 0.11 -5.11 -32.22
CA CYS A 74 -0.31 -4.20 -31.18
C CYS A 74 0.67 -4.24 -30.01
N TRP A 75 1.46 -3.18 -29.88
CA TRP A 75 2.28 -2.98 -28.69
C TRP A 75 1.66 -1.91 -27.81
N THR A 76 1.81 -2.06 -26.50
CA THR A 76 1.40 -1.05 -25.54
C THR A 76 2.46 -0.88 -24.47
N CYS A 77 2.72 0.36 -24.08
CA CYS A 77 3.58 0.65 -22.94
C CYS A 77 2.74 0.75 -21.66
N ILE A 78 3.16 0.03 -20.62
CA ILE A 78 2.57 0.10 -19.28
C ILE A 78 3.70 0.25 -18.27
N ARG A 79 3.73 1.40 -17.59
CA ARG A 79 4.71 1.80 -16.57
C ARG A 79 6.16 1.66 -17.05
N GLY A 80 6.42 2.06 -18.30
CA GLY A 80 7.75 2.07 -18.91
C GLY A 80 8.22 0.76 -19.54
N MET A 81 7.39 -0.30 -19.48
CA MET A 81 7.65 -1.58 -20.13
C MET A 81 6.71 -1.77 -21.32
N VAL A 82 7.22 -2.28 -22.44
CA VAL A 82 6.46 -2.48 -23.68
C VAL A 82 6.08 -3.94 -23.83
N TYR A 83 4.81 -4.20 -24.12
CA TYR A 83 4.26 -5.54 -24.30
C TYR A 83 3.60 -5.67 -25.67
N ASN A 84 3.86 -6.79 -26.36
CA ASN A 84 3.12 -7.19 -27.54
C ASN A 84 1.81 -7.88 -27.10
N VAL A 85 0.70 -7.15 -27.15
CA VAL A 85 -0.60 -7.62 -26.67
C VAL A 85 -1.46 -8.25 -27.76
N SER A 86 -0.98 -8.33 -29.01
CA SER A 86 -1.71 -9.00 -30.11
C SER A 86 -2.16 -10.43 -29.77
N PRO A 87 -1.32 -11.29 -29.16
CA PRO A 87 -1.75 -12.64 -28.80
C PRO A 87 -2.84 -12.68 -27.71
N TYR A 88 -2.99 -11.59 -26.95
CA TYR A 88 -3.88 -11.49 -25.80
C TYR A 88 -5.27 -10.90 -26.14
N MET A 89 -5.48 -10.41 -27.36
CA MET A 89 -6.70 -9.69 -27.77
C MET A 89 -7.99 -10.44 -27.45
N ASP A 90 -8.07 -11.72 -27.84
CA ASP A 90 -9.26 -12.54 -27.61
C ASP A 90 -9.41 -13.06 -26.17
N PHE A 91 -8.39 -12.87 -25.30
CA PHE A 91 -8.38 -13.31 -23.90
C PHE A 91 -8.70 -12.20 -22.91
N HIS A 92 -8.71 -10.94 -23.35
CA HIS A 92 -8.97 -9.80 -22.47
C HIS A 92 -10.46 -9.72 -22.06
N PRO A 93 -10.79 -9.79 -20.76
CA PRO A 93 -12.19 -9.78 -20.30
C PRO A 93 -12.96 -8.49 -20.60
N GLY A 94 -12.26 -7.38 -20.85
CA GLY A 94 -12.84 -6.11 -21.29
C GLY A 94 -13.07 -6.03 -22.80
N GLY A 95 -12.66 -7.03 -23.58
CA GLY A 95 -12.74 -7.06 -25.03
C GLY A 95 -11.56 -6.39 -25.75
N GLU A 96 -11.45 -6.66 -27.05
CA GLU A 96 -10.43 -6.14 -27.97
C GLU A 96 -10.45 -4.60 -28.05
N GLU A 97 -11.65 -4.00 -28.10
CA GLU A 97 -11.81 -2.55 -28.23
C GLU A 97 -11.11 -1.76 -27.12
N GLU A 98 -11.10 -2.29 -25.88
CA GLU A 98 -10.43 -1.64 -24.75
C GLU A 98 -8.90 -1.72 -24.85
N LEU A 99 -8.35 -2.82 -25.38
CA LEU A 99 -6.91 -2.93 -25.62
C LEU A 99 -6.47 -2.02 -26.77
N MET A 100 -7.26 -1.93 -27.83
CA MET A 100 -6.95 -1.12 -29.00
C MET A 100 -6.86 0.38 -28.70
N LYS A 101 -7.50 0.88 -27.64
CA LYS A 101 -7.34 2.27 -27.18
C LYS A 101 -5.92 2.61 -26.75
N ALA A 102 -5.13 1.61 -26.36
CA ALA A 102 -3.75 1.75 -25.92
C ALA A 102 -2.73 1.21 -26.95
N ALA A 103 -3.18 0.93 -28.19
CA ALA A 103 -2.34 0.40 -29.25
C ALA A 103 -1.34 1.47 -29.75
N GLY A 104 -0.07 1.11 -29.77
CA GLY A 104 1.03 1.95 -30.23
C GLY A 104 1.36 3.16 -29.34
N ILE A 105 0.85 3.21 -28.10
CA ILE A 105 1.07 4.34 -27.18
C ILE A 105 1.40 3.88 -25.75
N ASP A 106 1.81 4.84 -24.90
CA ASP A 106 1.86 4.64 -23.45
C ASP A 106 0.45 4.64 -22.86
N GLY A 107 -0.06 3.44 -22.63
CA GLY A 107 -1.38 3.17 -22.07
C GLY A 107 -1.44 3.20 -20.56
N THR A 108 -0.39 3.62 -19.84
CA THR A 108 -0.32 3.55 -18.37
C THR A 108 -1.53 4.20 -17.68
N ASP A 109 -1.95 5.39 -18.11
CA ASP A 109 -3.08 6.09 -17.49
C ASP A 109 -4.42 5.40 -17.80
N LEU A 110 -4.59 4.85 -19.00
CA LEU A 110 -5.78 4.07 -19.37
C LEU A 110 -5.85 2.77 -18.56
N PHE A 111 -4.69 2.11 -18.40
CA PHE A 111 -4.56 0.91 -17.59
C PHE A 111 -4.86 1.20 -16.11
N ASP A 112 -4.31 2.27 -15.53
CA ASP A 112 -4.49 2.61 -14.12
C ASP A 112 -5.91 3.08 -13.78
N GLN A 113 -6.71 3.52 -14.76
CA GLN A 113 -8.11 3.87 -14.52
C GLN A 113 -8.99 2.64 -14.27
N VAL A 114 -8.72 1.53 -14.96
CA VAL A 114 -9.60 0.34 -14.96
C VAL A 114 -8.94 -0.85 -14.25
N HIS A 115 -7.64 -1.02 -14.43
CA HIS A 115 -6.88 -2.22 -14.10
C HIS A 115 -5.72 -1.97 -13.12
N ARG A 116 -5.74 -0.85 -12.37
CA ARG A 116 -4.66 -0.45 -11.42
C ARG A 116 -4.06 -1.58 -10.57
N TRP A 117 -4.91 -2.54 -10.20
CA TRP A 117 -4.62 -3.63 -9.27
C TRP A 117 -4.43 -5.00 -9.95
N VAL A 118 -4.45 -5.06 -11.28
CA VAL A 118 -4.22 -6.28 -12.04
C VAL A 118 -2.70 -6.49 -12.18
N ASN A 119 -2.22 -7.70 -11.88
CA ASN A 119 -0.84 -8.09 -12.09
C ASN A 119 -0.59 -8.41 -13.57
N TYR A 120 -0.56 -7.38 -14.40
CA TYR A 120 -0.29 -7.51 -15.83
C TYR A 120 1.13 -7.99 -16.11
N GLU A 121 2.10 -7.68 -15.24
CA GLU A 121 3.50 -8.11 -15.41
C GLU A 121 3.62 -9.64 -15.43
N SER A 122 2.93 -10.32 -14.50
CA SER A 122 2.89 -11.79 -14.53
C SER A 122 2.04 -12.33 -15.67
N MET A 123 0.95 -11.65 -16.03
CA MET A 123 0.02 -12.12 -17.05
C MET A 123 0.58 -11.98 -18.46
N LEU A 124 1.33 -10.92 -18.72
CA LEU A 124 1.90 -10.56 -20.02
C LEU A 124 3.41 -10.77 -20.06
N LYS A 125 3.98 -11.50 -19.10
CA LYS A 125 5.43 -11.73 -18.99
C LYS A 125 6.05 -12.21 -20.31
N GLU A 126 5.42 -13.19 -20.94
CA GLU A 126 5.88 -13.79 -22.20
C GLU A 126 5.63 -12.88 -23.42
N CYS A 127 4.84 -11.83 -23.25
CA CYS A 127 4.59 -10.77 -24.24
C CYS A 127 5.57 -9.59 -24.11
N LEU A 128 6.50 -9.62 -23.15
CA LEU A 128 7.38 -8.49 -22.87
C LEU A 128 8.39 -8.27 -23.99
N VAL A 129 8.27 -7.13 -24.67
CA VAL A 129 9.13 -6.72 -25.79
C VAL A 129 10.40 -6.05 -25.26
N GLY A 130 10.26 -5.18 -24.26
CA GLY A 130 11.34 -4.26 -23.94
C GLY A 130 11.00 -3.18 -22.93
N ARG A 131 11.93 -2.24 -22.74
CA ARG A 131 11.70 -1.01 -21.96
C ARG A 131 11.59 0.19 -22.90
N MET A 132 10.81 1.20 -22.50
CA MET A 132 10.75 2.46 -23.24
C MET A 132 12.09 3.21 -23.18
N ALA A 133 12.58 3.66 -24.33
CA ALA A 133 13.81 4.43 -24.45
C ALA A 133 13.59 5.85 -23.92
N VAL A 134 14.41 6.26 -22.95
CA VAL A 134 14.39 7.63 -22.44
C VAL A 134 15.15 8.53 -23.41
N LYS A 135 14.46 9.52 -24.00
CA LYS A 135 15.12 10.54 -24.85
C LYS A 135 16.25 11.22 -24.03
N ALA A 136 17.48 11.15 -24.53
CA ALA A 136 18.69 11.70 -23.89
C ALA A 136 18.65 13.23 -23.62
N SER A 137 17.56 13.91 -24.01
CA SER A 137 17.34 15.35 -23.79
C SER A 137 16.93 15.72 -22.36
N THR A 138 16.57 14.76 -21.50
CA THR A 138 16.30 15.02 -20.06
C THR A 138 17.45 14.68 -19.12
N ALA A 139 18.42 13.85 -19.55
CA ALA A 139 19.61 13.53 -18.76
C ALA A 139 20.67 14.67 -18.80
N LEU A 140 20.77 15.40 -19.91
CA LEU A 140 21.74 16.50 -20.07
C LEU A 140 21.33 17.80 -19.36
N LYS A 141 20.02 18.04 -19.13
CA LYS A 141 19.54 19.16 -18.30
C LYS A 141 19.77 18.95 -16.80
N ALA A 142 19.96 17.72 -16.34
CA ALA A 142 20.31 17.42 -14.95
C ALA A 142 21.82 17.59 -14.67
N GLN A 143 22.67 17.55 -15.71
CA GLN A 143 24.12 17.71 -15.57
C GLN A 143 24.63 19.13 -15.85
N SER A 144 23.93 19.95 -16.64
CA SER A 144 24.33 21.36 -16.85
C SER A 144 24.06 22.24 -15.62
N VAL A 145 23.01 21.95 -14.84
CA VAL A 145 22.68 22.68 -13.60
C VAL A 145 23.70 22.41 -12.47
N ILE A 146 24.49 21.34 -12.58
CA ILE A 146 25.54 20.99 -11.61
C ILE A 146 26.89 21.62 -11.97
N LYS A 147 27.17 21.88 -13.27
CA LYS A 147 28.47 22.44 -13.69
C LYS A 147 28.59 23.95 -13.48
N ASP A 148 27.49 24.69 -13.52
CA ASP A 148 27.50 26.15 -13.28
C ASP A 148 27.59 26.53 -11.78
N ASN A 149 27.51 25.56 -10.86
CA ASN A 149 27.63 25.77 -9.41
C ASN A 149 28.97 25.28 -8.81
N ILE A 150 29.95 24.86 -9.63
CA ILE A 150 31.28 24.39 -9.15
C ILE A 150 32.45 25.22 -9.71
N THR A 151 32.21 26.27 -10.49
CA THR A 151 33.27 27.22 -10.90
C THR A 151 33.22 28.54 -10.13
N HIS A 152 33.34 28.49 -8.81
CA HIS A 152 33.95 29.57 -8.03
C HIS A 152 34.24 29.06 -6.62
N LEU A 153 35.46 28.54 -6.42
CA LEU A 153 36.26 28.53 -5.18
C LEU A 153 37.29 27.40 -5.26
N ASN A 154 38.47 27.71 -5.81
CA ASN A 154 39.78 27.32 -5.25
C ASN A 154 40.90 27.87 -6.14
N GLY A 155 41.50 28.98 -5.70
CA GLY A 155 42.82 29.43 -6.12
C GLY A 155 43.58 29.83 -4.85
N LEU A 156 44.52 29.00 -4.43
CA LEU A 156 45.43 29.23 -3.31
C LEU A 156 46.82 29.55 -3.87
N ALA A 157 47.39 30.70 -3.49
CA ALA A 157 48.83 31.00 -3.49
C ALA A 157 49.10 32.26 -2.61
N PRO A 158 50.33 32.50 -2.10
CA PRO A 158 50.66 32.64 -0.67
C PRO A 158 50.96 34.09 -0.19
N PRO A 159 51.25 34.35 1.12
CA PRO A 159 51.29 35.70 1.70
C PRO A 159 52.71 36.31 1.83
N PRO A 160 52.80 37.65 1.96
CA PRO A 160 53.90 38.32 2.69
C PRO A 160 53.40 39.50 3.61
N PRO A 161 54.25 40.18 4.43
CA PRO A 161 54.02 40.39 5.89
C PRO A 161 53.60 41.84 6.32
N PRO A 162 53.55 42.19 7.64
CA PRO A 162 52.75 43.29 8.17
C PRO A 162 53.54 44.57 8.49
N THR A 163 52.89 45.73 8.38
CA THR A 163 53.22 47.06 8.99
C THR A 163 52.19 48.06 8.44
N SER A 164 51.71 49.15 9.04
CA SER A 164 51.73 49.77 10.37
C SER A 164 50.92 51.09 10.23
N MET A 165 50.49 51.66 11.37
CA MET A 165 50.14 53.09 11.57
C MET A 165 48.77 53.65 11.11
N LEU A 166 47.95 54.06 12.11
CA LEU A 166 47.10 55.28 12.15
C LEU A 166 47.98 56.56 12.04
N PRO A 167 47.51 57.84 11.89
CA PRO A 167 46.22 58.48 12.30
C PRO A 167 45.78 59.65 11.34
N PRO A 168 45.16 60.79 11.75
CA PRO A 168 43.98 61.09 12.59
C PRO A 168 42.86 61.94 11.89
N ALA A 169 41.75 62.09 12.66
CA ALA A 169 40.56 62.96 12.64
C ALA A 169 40.55 64.35 11.94
N PHE A 170 39.33 64.84 11.58
CA PHE A 170 38.77 66.19 11.82
C PHE A 170 37.25 66.22 11.43
N LEU A 171 36.30 66.44 12.38
CA LEU A 171 35.40 67.62 12.59
C LEU A 171 34.64 68.10 11.32
N THR A 172 33.30 68.25 11.16
CA THR A 172 32.18 68.80 11.99
C THR A 172 30.82 68.72 11.18
N PRO A 173 29.63 69.08 11.73
CA PRO A 173 28.24 68.66 11.33
C PRO A 173 27.37 69.82 10.72
N PRO A 174 26.00 69.87 10.74
CA PRO A 174 24.89 68.86 10.79
C PRO A 174 23.75 69.02 9.71
N SER A 175 22.95 67.93 9.51
CA SER A 175 21.47 67.84 9.26
C SER A 175 20.82 68.49 7.99
N PRO A 176 19.61 68.06 7.52
CA PRO A 176 18.55 67.35 8.26
C PRO A 176 17.78 66.18 7.56
N SER A 177 17.18 65.36 8.43
CA SER A 177 15.88 64.69 8.33
C SER A 177 15.45 63.88 7.08
N SER A 178 15.23 62.59 7.33
CA SER A 178 13.94 61.87 7.16
C SER A 178 14.06 60.56 6.37
N SER A 179 13.89 59.45 7.09
CA SER A 179 12.89 58.42 6.81
C SER A 179 13.20 57.18 7.66
N LEU A 180 12.19 56.77 8.44
CA LEU A 180 12.15 55.51 9.15
C LEU A 180 12.13 54.38 8.10
N GLN A 181 13.20 53.58 8.01
CA GLN A 181 13.15 52.30 7.31
C GLN A 181 12.81 51.18 8.32
N PRO A 182 11.81 50.34 8.03
CA PRO A 182 11.46 49.21 8.89
C PRO A 182 12.56 48.14 8.85
N SER A 183 12.84 47.58 10.02
CA SER A 183 13.74 46.46 10.27
C SER A 183 13.52 45.33 9.25
N ALA A 184 14.59 44.99 8.52
CA ALA A 184 14.61 43.87 7.60
C ALA A 184 14.31 42.57 8.37
N ALA A 185 13.30 41.84 7.91
CA ALA A 185 12.99 40.50 8.40
C ALA A 185 14.24 39.60 8.34
N PRO A 186 14.43 38.69 9.31
CA PRO A 186 15.55 37.76 9.28
C PRO A 186 15.50 36.97 7.96
N PRO A 187 16.66 36.66 7.35
CA PRO A 187 16.71 35.95 6.09
C PRO A 187 15.94 34.63 6.20
N PRO A 188 15.25 34.19 5.12
CA PRO A 188 14.52 32.94 5.14
C PRO A 188 15.47 31.82 5.56
N THR A 189 15.16 31.18 6.68
CA THR A 189 15.86 29.98 7.14
C THR A 189 15.93 29.00 5.99
N GLN A 190 17.14 28.58 5.61
CA GLN A 190 17.36 27.51 4.63
C GLN A 190 16.41 26.34 4.94
N PRO A 191 15.82 25.70 3.92
CA PRO A 191 14.87 24.61 4.14
C PRO A 191 15.55 23.52 4.97
N LYS A 192 15.08 23.33 6.21
CA LYS A 192 15.53 22.25 7.09
C LYS A 192 15.39 20.94 6.32
N ASP A 193 16.50 20.23 6.15
CA ASP A 193 16.52 18.89 5.56
C ASP A 193 15.51 18.00 6.29
N ALA A 194 14.38 17.74 5.62
CA ALA A 194 13.24 17.00 6.16
C ALA A 194 13.36 15.48 5.92
N ARG A 195 14.51 15.02 5.40
CA ARG A 195 14.81 13.61 5.19
C ARG A 195 14.96 12.91 6.55
N PRO A 196 14.37 11.71 6.72
CA PRO A 196 14.68 10.87 7.87
C PRO A 196 16.18 10.60 7.96
N ARG A 197 16.69 10.46 9.18
CA ARG A 197 18.05 10.02 9.46
C ARG A 197 18.01 8.92 10.49
N TYR A 198 19.07 8.13 10.58
CA TYR A 198 19.20 7.15 11.65
C TYR A 198 20.55 7.30 12.37
N ASP A 199 20.59 6.72 13.56
CA ASP A 199 21.79 6.55 14.37
C ASP A 199 21.68 5.23 15.12
N TRP A 200 22.75 4.75 15.74
CA TRP A 200 22.71 3.53 16.54
C TRP A 200 23.56 3.67 17.81
N PHE A 201 23.17 2.92 18.83
CA PHE A 201 23.93 2.80 20.06
C PHE A 201 23.73 1.40 20.64
N GLN A 202 24.56 1.04 21.60
CA GLN A 202 24.53 -0.29 22.20
C GLN A 202 24.73 -0.21 23.70
N THR A 203 24.29 -1.27 24.37
CA THR A 203 24.68 -1.63 25.74
C THR A 203 25.47 -2.93 25.70
N ASP A 204 25.86 -3.47 26.84
CA ASP A 204 26.50 -4.79 26.89
C ASP A 204 25.61 -5.91 26.34
N VAL A 205 24.28 -5.72 26.33
CA VAL A 205 23.28 -6.76 26.01
C VAL A 205 22.39 -6.43 24.81
N THR A 206 22.28 -5.17 24.42
CA THR A 206 21.41 -4.74 23.31
C THR A 206 22.15 -3.91 22.28
N VAL A 207 21.68 -3.98 21.04
CA VAL A 207 22.00 -3.06 19.96
C VAL A 207 20.71 -2.36 19.54
N ASN A 208 20.77 -1.04 19.43
CA ASN A 208 19.61 -0.18 19.25
C ASN A 208 19.84 0.72 18.03
N ILE A 209 18.91 0.70 17.09
CA ILE A 209 18.88 1.61 15.95
C ILE A 209 17.76 2.61 16.15
N VAL A 210 18.05 3.89 15.97
CA VAL A 210 17.12 4.98 16.14
C VAL A 210 16.91 5.70 14.82
N VAL A 211 15.67 5.72 14.33
CA VAL A 211 15.24 6.51 13.18
C VAL A 211 14.58 7.80 13.63
N TYR A 212 15.11 8.93 13.16
CA TYR A 212 14.57 10.27 13.35
C TYR A 212 13.88 10.73 12.06
N THR A 213 12.55 10.66 12.03
CA THR A 213 11.75 10.95 10.83
C THR A 213 11.52 12.44 10.56
N LYS A 214 11.89 13.29 11.54
CA LYS A 214 11.74 14.77 11.53
C LYS A 214 10.28 15.23 11.34
N ARG A 215 9.30 14.37 11.63
CA ARG A 215 7.86 14.64 11.52
C ARG A 215 7.06 13.82 12.52
N LYS A 216 5.85 14.25 12.86
CA LYS A 216 4.94 13.48 13.73
C LYS A 216 4.57 12.15 13.07
N LEU A 217 4.52 11.09 13.87
CA LEU A 217 4.14 9.75 13.42
C LEU A 217 2.72 9.42 13.85
N PRO A 218 2.00 8.58 13.08
CA PRO A 218 0.69 8.09 13.51
C PRO A 218 0.82 7.20 14.75
N SER A 219 -0.14 7.31 15.66
CA SER A 219 -0.26 6.41 16.82
C SER A 219 -0.64 4.99 16.41
N SER A 220 -1.27 4.81 15.25
CA SER A 220 -1.69 3.51 14.69
C SER A 220 -0.54 2.63 14.19
N GLY A 221 0.72 2.97 14.52
CA GLY A 221 1.91 2.31 13.98
C GLY A 221 2.25 2.72 12.55
N CYS A 222 3.55 2.71 12.24
CA CYS A 222 4.09 3.03 10.91
C CYS A 222 5.38 2.28 10.58
N THR A 223 5.81 1.35 11.44
CA THR A 223 7.11 0.70 11.34
C THR A 223 6.90 -0.79 11.10
N ILE A 224 7.64 -1.32 10.15
CA ILE A 224 7.73 -2.75 9.85
C ILE A 224 9.19 -3.13 10.05
N VAL A 225 9.45 -4.19 10.80
CA VAL A 225 10.80 -4.70 11.01
C VAL A 225 10.83 -6.16 10.61
N ASP A 226 11.86 -6.55 9.87
CA ASP A 226 12.16 -7.95 9.53
C ASP A 226 13.62 -8.19 9.89
N LEU A 227 13.88 -9.13 10.79
CA LEU A 227 15.23 -9.58 11.14
C LEU A 227 15.35 -11.07 10.81
N GLN A 228 16.09 -11.39 9.75
CA GLN A 228 16.30 -12.75 9.27
C GLN A 228 17.74 -12.92 8.80
N ASP A 229 18.38 -14.04 9.16
CA ASP A 229 19.74 -14.40 8.72
C ASP A 229 20.78 -13.28 8.93
N GLY A 230 20.70 -12.62 10.09
CA GLY A 230 21.56 -11.49 10.45
C GLY A 230 21.31 -10.21 9.63
N VAL A 231 20.26 -10.18 8.81
CA VAL A 231 19.85 -9.02 8.01
C VAL A 231 18.65 -8.36 8.66
N LEU A 232 18.83 -7.11 9.08
CA LEU A 232 17.77 -6.25 9.56
C LEU A 232 17.23 -5.39 8.41
N ARG A 233 15.92 -5.41 8.23
CA ARG A 233 15.16 -4.50 7.39
C ARG A 233 14.20 -3.71 8.27
N VAL A 234 14.30 -2.38 8.24
CA VAL A 234 13.35 -1.47 8.90
C VAL A 234 12.69 -0.62 7.82
N GLU A 235 11.37 -0.70 7.72
CA GLU A 235 10.58 0.14 6.83
C GLU A 235 9.68 1.07 7.65
N VAL A 236 9.80 2.38 7.43
CA VAL A 236 8.99 3.41 8.06
C VAL A 236 8.08 4.08 7.04
N LEU A 237 6.77 3.91 7.23
CA LEU A 237 5.72 4.42 6.37
C LEU A 237 5.42 5.89 6.69
N LEU A 238 5.87 6.81 5.83
CA LEU A 238 5.73 8.27 6.00
C LEU A 238 4.73 8.86 5.00
N GLY A 239 3.46 8.47 5.11
CA GLY A 239 2.39 8.95 4.22
C GLY A 239 2.53 8.35 2.82
N LYS A 240 2.89 9.19 1.82
CA LYS A 240 3.17 8.75 0.43
C LYS A 240 4.61 8.24 0.24
N MET A 241 5.47 8.43 1.24
CA MET A 241 6.87 8.00 1.21
C MET A 241 7.07 6.76 2.09
N SER A 242 8.11 6.00 1.79
CA SER A 242 8.63 4.92 2.64
C SER A 242 10.12 5.11 2.82
N TYR A 243 10.58 5.08 4.07
CA TYR A 243 11.99 5.14 4.42
C TYR A 243 12.46 3.74 4.80
N ILE A 244 13.56 3.29 4.21
CA ILE A 244 14.06 1.92 4.36
C ILE A 244 15.49 1.96 4.91
N LEU A 245 15.72 1.19 5.96
CA LEU A 245 17.05 0.75 6.39
C LEU A 245 17.18 -0.73 6.09
N ARG A 246 18.29 -1.12 5.48
CA ARG A 246 18.63 -2.52 5.23
C ARG A 246 20.09 -2.75 5.58
N GLN A 247 20.35 -3.62 6.54
CA GLN A 247 21.63 -3.70 7.23
C GLN A 247 21.94 -5.14 7.56
N ARG A 248 23.09 -5.65 7.13
CA ARG A 248 23.65 -6.88 7.70
C ARG A 248 24.32 -6.51 9.03
N LEU A 249 23.95 -7.21 10.09
CA LEU A 249 24.49 -6.97 11.43
C LEU A 249 25.90 -7.54 11.55
N ALA A 250 26.78 -6.85 12.28
CA ALA A 250 28.17 -7.25 12.47
C ALA A 250 28.32 -8.54 13.29
N GLN A 251 27.40 -8.78 14.23
CA GLN A 251 27.40 -9.98 15.07
C GLN A 251 25.98 -10.51 15.26
N GLU A 252 25.88 -11.70 15.82
CA GLU A 252 24.60 -12.37 16.04
C GLU A 252 23.76 -11.71 17.14
N VAL A 253 22.46 -11.78 16.93
CA VAL A 253 21.39 -11.37 17.84
C VAL A 253 20.47 -12.56 18.05
N ASP A 254 19.76 -12.61 19.18
CA ASP A 254 18.91 -13.75 19.57
C ASP A 254 17.59 -13.87 18.76
N GLY A 255 17.40 -13.01 17.75
CA GLY A 255 16.18 -12.93 16.95
C GLY A 255 15.05 -12.11 17.59
N SER A 256 15.18 -11.66 18.83
CA SER A 256 14.19 -10.79 19.47
C SER A 256 14.33 -9.33 18.98
N VAL A 257 13.19 -8.75 18.61
CA VAL A 257 13.10 -7.36 18.14
C VAL A 257 12.00 -6.64 18.90
N ALA A 258 12.32 -5.48 19.45
CA ALA A 258 11.36 -4.57 20.07
C ALA A 258 11.39 -3.21 19.36
N VAL A 259 10.22 -2.62 19.15
CA VAL A 259 10.09 -1.28 18.53
C VAL A 259 9.42 -0.33 19.51
N HIS A 260 10.10 0.75 19.85
CA HIS A 260 9.55 1.85 20.64
C HIS A 260 9.39 3.09 19.76
N THR A 261 8.18 3.65 19.69
CA THR A 261 7.88 4.82 18.86
C THR A 261 7.45 6.01 19.71
N ALA A 262 8.23 7.10 19.66
CA ALA A 262 7.85 8.38 20.23
C ALA A 262 7.16 9.25 19.16
N CYS A 263 5.85 9.10 19.02
CA CYS A 263 5.06 9.68 17.93
C CYS A 263 5.15 11.21 17.83
N ALA A 264 5.19 11.91 18.96
CA ALA A 264 5.18 13.38 19.03
C ALA A 264 6.43 14.02 18.41
N VAL A 265 7.58 13.35 18.57
CA VAL A 265 8.90 13.83 18.10
C VAL A 265 9.40 13.10 16.86
N GLY A 266 8.68 12.05 16.42
CA GLY A 266 9.02 11.32 15.21
C GLY A 266 10.25 10.41 15.35
N LYS A 267 10.49 9.87 16.55
CA LYS A 267 11.59 8.96 16.84
C LYS A 267 11.09 7.52 16.90
N ILE A 268 11.76 6.60 16.22
CA ILE A 268 11.50 5.16 16.27
C ILE A 268 12.79 4.49 16.72
N GLN A 269 12.75 3.66 17.75
CA GLN A 269 13.87 2.88 18.23
C GLN A 269 13.60 1.41 18.04
N VAL A 270 14.42 0.75 17.22
CA VAL A 270 14.44 -0.70 17.03
C VAL A 270 15.54 -1.26 17.92
N SER A 271 15.18 -2.13 18.85
CA SER A 271 16.08 -2.71 19.85
C SER A 271 16.16 -4.21 19.63
N MET A 272 17.38 -4.75 19.54
CA MET A 272 17.65 -6.17 19.40
C MET A 272 18.57 -6.62 20.53
N ARG A 273 18.39 -7.86 21.01
CA ARG A 273 19.30 -8.44 22.02
C ARG A 273 20.44 -9.17 21.34
N LYS A 274 21.66 -8.91 21.80
CA LYS A 274 22.87 -9.58 21.30
C LYS A 274 22.90 -11.04 21.74
N ALA A 275 23.37 -11.93 20.87
CA ALA A 275 23.58 -13.34 21.23
C ALA A 275 24.72 -13.48 22.25
N ALA A 276 25.80 -12.70 22.09
CA ALA A 276 26.90 -12.61 23.04
C ALA A 276 26.98 -11.21 23.67
N LYS A 277 27.23 -11.17 24.99
CA LYS A 277 27.48 -9.90 25.68
C LYS A 277 28.82 -9.32 25.22
N GLY A 278 28.86 -8.00 25.03
CA GLY A 278 30.09 -7.31 24.67
C GLY A 278 29.88 -6.13 23.74
N LYS A 279 30.97 -5.44 23.42
CA LYS A 279 30.98 -4.26 22.55
C LYS A 279 31.09 -4.68 21.08
N TRP A 280 30.22 -4.13 20.24
CA TRP A 280 30.34 -4.17 18.78
C TRP A 280 31.17 -2.96 18.34
N GLU A 281 32.17 -3.16 17.49
CA GLU A 281 32.95 -2.02 16.97
C GLU A 281 32.19 -1.24 15.90
N GLU A 282 31.25 -1.91 15.23
CA GLU A 282 30.39 -1.34 14.19
C GLU A 282 29.01 -2.01 14.18
N LEU A 283 28.05 -1.41 13.50
CA LEU A 283 26.70 -1.99 13.33
C LEU A 283 26.71 -3.15 12.31
N GLY A 284 27.57 -3.07 11.30
CA GLY A 284 27.78 -4.06 10.24
C GLY A 284 27.76 -3.43 8.84
N GLU A 285 27.41 -4.22 7.82
CA GLU A 285 27.43 -3.81 6.41
C GLU A 285 26.06 -3.32 5.88
N PRO A 286 25.97 -2.07 5.36
CA PRO A 286 24.78 -1.59 4.64
C PRO A 286 24.48 -2.42 3.39
N LEU A 287 23.22 -2.77 3.16
CA LEU A 287 22.80 -3.51 1.96
C LEU A 287 22.11 -2.59 0.93
N GLU A 288 21.74 -3.14 -0.22
CA GLU A 288 20.98 -2.42 -1.25
C GLU A 288 19.73 -1.74 -0.64
N PHE A 289 19.49 -0.49 -1.04
CA PHE A 289 18.42 0.38 -0.54
C PHE A 289 18.53 0.76 0.94
N HIS A 290 19.70 0.60 1.56
CA HIS A 290 19.98 1.16 2.88
C HIS A 290 19.81 2.69 2.90
N ASP A 291 19.32 3.22 4.02
CA ASP A 291 19.06 4.64 4.28
C ASP A 291 18.27 5.36 3.15
N SER A 292 17.42 4.63 2.43
CA SER A 292 16.79 5.14 1.21
C SER A 292 15.36 5.61 1.44
N LEU A 293 14.94 6.64 0.71
CA LEU A 293 13.59 7.21 0.78
C LEU A 293 12.89 7.09 -0.57
N PHE A 294 11.86 6.25 -0.64
CA PHE A 294 11.09 5.99 -1.86
C PHE A 294 9.70 6.59 -1.79
N ARG A 295 9.12 6.94 -2.94
CA ARG A 295 7.65 7.03 -3.00
C ARG A 295 7.10 5.62 -2.89
N LYS A 296 6.01 5.43 -2.15
CA LYS A 296 5.41 4.10 -1.94
C LYS A 296 5.07 3.37 -3.23
N LYS A 297 4.68 4.10 -4.28
CA LYS A 297 4.35 3.52 -5.60
C LYS A 297 5.58 3.02 -6.37
N ASP A 298 6.77 3.53 -6.03
CA ASP A 298 8.02 3.20 -6.72
C ASP A 298 8.80 2.11 -5.95
N ARG A 299 8.29 1.68 -4.78
CA ARG A 299 8.93 0.63 -3.96
C ARG A 299 8.49 -0.75 -4.44
N ALA A 300 9.41 -1.70 -4.47
CA ALA A 300 9.07 -3.11 -4.61
C ALA A 300 8.27 -3.62 -3.41
N ILE A 301 7.27 -4.48 -3.66
CA ILE A 301 6.51 -5.13 -2.58
C ILE A 301 7.42 -6.15 -1.90
N PHE A 302 7.62 -5.99 -0.59
CA PHE A 302 8.37 -6.95 0.21
C PHE A 302 7.42 -7.98 0.81
N TYR A 303 7.80 -9.26 0.70
CA TYR A 303 7.07 -10.41 1.24
C TYR A 303 7.89 -11.09 2.33
N ARG A 304 7.20 -11.67 3.31
CA ARG A 304 7.77 -12.61 4.28
C ARG A 304 6.92 -13.88 4.34
N GLU A 305 7.55 -14.99 4.67
CA GLU A 305 6.86 -16.28 4.84
C GLU A 305 6.22 -16.38 6.22
N CYS A 306 4.90 -16.44 6.26
CA CYS A 306 4.12 -16.60 7.48
C CYS A 306 3.60 -18.03 7.60
N MET A 307 3.69 -18.61 8.79
CA MET A 307 3.22 -19.97 9.04
C MET A 307 1.71 -19.97 9.31
N LEU A 308 0.97 -20.89 8.68
CA LEU A 308 -0.42 -21.14 9.00
C LEU A 308 -0.54 -21.89 10.33
N VAL A 309 -1.06 -21.23 11.37
CA VAL A 309 -1.18 -21.80 12.73
C VAL A 309 -2.54 -22.44 12.97
N SER A 310 -3.62 -21.86 12.44
CA SER A 310 -4.96 -22.42 12.55
C SER A 310 -5.88 -21.94 11.43
N LYS A 311 -6.93 -22.73 11.20
CA LYS A 311 -8.01 -22.42 10.25
C LYS A 311 -9.35 -22.71 10.92
N THR A 312 -10.12 -21.66 11.23
CA THR A 312 -11.40 -21.76 11.95
C THR A 312 -12.55 -21.45 11.01
N ALA A 313 -13.56 -22.32 10.95
CA ALA A 313 -14.73 -22.09 10.11
C ALA A 313 -15.59 -20.93 10.66
N VAL A 314 -16.07 -20.08 9.75
CA VAL A 314 -17.03 -18.97 10.05
C VAL A 314 -18.39 -19.29 9.48
N THR A 315 -18.42 -19.73 8.22
CA THR A 315 -19.61 -20.23 7.52
C THR A 315 -19.27 -21.53 6.80
N HIS A 316 -20.22 -22.06 6.02
CA HIS A 316 -20.00 -23.24 5.19
C HIS A 316 -18.87 -23.09 4.15
N ASP A 317 -18.52 -21.86 3.78
CA ASP A 317 -17.52 -21.58 2.75
C ASP A 317 -16.57 -20.44 3.10
N THR A 318 -16.48 -20.06 4.38
CA THR A 318 -15.58 -18.98 4.84
C THR A 318 -14.84 -19.40 6.10
N TRP A 319 -13.54 -19.12 6.15
CA TRP A 319 -12.65 -19.46 7.26
C TRP A 319 -11.82 -18.26 7.71
N VAL A 320 -11.49 -18.20 9.01
CA VAL A 320 -10.41 -17.35 9.54
C VAL A 320 -9.12 -18.15 9.56
N PHE A 321 -8.12 -17.66 8.83
CA PHE A 321 -6.76 -18.15 8.83
C PHE A 321 -5.93 -17.34 9.82
N ARG A 322 -5.28 -18.00 10.78
CA ARG A 322 -4.29 -17.38 11.69
C ARG A 322 -2.90 -17.64 11.14
N LEU A 323 -2.24 -16.57 10.70
CA LEU A 323 -0.89 -16.60 10.13
C LEU A 323 0.10 -16.01 11.12
N GLN A 324 1.09 -16.79 11.54
CA GLN A 324 2.16 -16.33 12.40
C GLN A 324 3.30 -15.73 11.58
N LEU A 325 3.73 -14.54 11.96
CA LEU A 325 4.89 -13.85 11.41
C LEU A 325 6.18 -14.58 11.80
N PRO A 326 7.20 -14.58 10.92
CA PRO A 326 8.49 -15.16 11.26
C PRO A 326 9.08 -14.52 12.51
N LEU A 327 9.86 -15.31 13.27
CA LEU A 327 10.67 -14.78 14.37
C LEU A 327 11.53 -13.59 13.88
N GLY A 328 11.66 -12.55 14.71
CA GLY A 328 12.34 -11.32 14.33
C GLY A 328 11.54 -10.38 13.43
N THR A 329 10.28 -10.70 13.12
CA THR A 329 9.38 -9.83 12.37
C THR A 329 8.42 -9.09 13.30
N LEU A 330 8.29 -7.78 13.10
CA LEU A 330 7.26 -6.96 13.72
C LEU A 330 6.52 -6.22 12.62
N MET A 331 5.24 -6.53 12.45
CA MET A 331 4.40 -5.89 11.44
C MET A 331 2.98 -5.71 11.97
N HIS A 332 2.55 -4.46 12.06
CA HIS A 332 1.13 -4.14 12.29
C HIS A 332 0.49 -3.72 10.98
N VAL A 333 -0.67 -4.31 10.65
CA VAL A 333 -1.49 -3.88 9.52
C VAL A 333 -2.51 -2.85 10.02
N PRO A 334 -2.41 -1.56 9.64
CA PRO A 334 -3.34 -0.54 10.13
C PRO A 334 -4.77 -0.81 9.67
N VAL A 335 -5.75 -0.36 10.44
CA VAL A 335 -7.19 -0.48 10.10
C VAL A 335 -7.48 0.08 8.70
N GLY A 336 -8.23 -0.68 7.91
CA GLY A 336 -8.60 -0.36 6.52
C GLY A 336 -7.47 -0.50 5.49
N LYS A 337 -6.31 -1.02 5.89
CA LYS A 337 -5.24 -1.47 4.97
C LYS A 337 -5.39 -2.96 4.70
N HIS A 338 -4.85 -3.39 3.56
CA HIS A 338 -4.78 -4.79 3.15
C HIS A 338 -3.33 -5.25 3.02
N ILE A 339 -3.16 -6.56 2.94
CA ILE A 339 -1.91 -7.24 2.58
C ILE A 339 -2.16 -8.09 1.34
N TYR A 340 -1.11 -8.41 0.59
CA TYR A 340 -1.17 -9.37 -0.50
C TYR A 340 -0.69 -10.73 -0.02
N LEU A 341 -1.49 -11.76 -0.30
CA LEU A 341 -1.02 -13.13 -0.27
C LEU A 341 -0.46 -13.49 -1.63
N LYS A 342 0.66 -14.21 -1.63
CA LYS A 342 1.29 -14.74 -2.84
C LYS A 342 1.50 -16.24 -2.67
N SER A 343 1.10 -17.00 -3.68
CA SER A 343 1.31 -18.45 -3.74
C SER A 343 1.77 -18.85 -5.12
N LEU A 344 2.71 -19.80 -5.19
CA LEU A 344 3.15 -20.40 -6.43
C LEU A 344 2.16 -21.51 -6.82
N ILE A 345 1.38 -21.30 -7.87
CA ILE A 345 0.39 -22.27 -8.36
C ILE A 345 0.73 -22.58 -9.82
N GLN A 346 1.01 -23.85 -10.11
CA GLN A 346 1.43 -24.30 -11.45
C GLN A 346 2.60 -23.46 -12.01
N ASP A 347 3.64 -23.20 -11.22
CA ASP A 347 4.81 -22.39 -11.60
C ASP A 347 4.48 -20.93 -11.96
N SER A 348 3.43 -20.37 -11.37
CA SER A 348 3.07 -18.96 -11.56
C SER A 348 2.65 -18.33 -10.24
N ASP A 349 3.18 -17.13 -9.98
CA ASP A 349 2.87 -16.37 -8.76
C ASP A 349 1.44 -15.81 -8.88
N VAL A 350 0.54 -16.37 -8.08
CA VAL A 350 -0.83 -15.86 -7.93
C VAL A 350 -0.87 -14.95 -6.72
N VAL A 351 -1.16 -13.67 -6.95
CA VAL A 351 -1.18 -12.63 -5.91
C VAL A 351 -2.60 -12.08 -5.76
N LYS A 352 -3.12 -12.03 -4.53
CA LYS A 352 -4.42 -11.39 -4.23
C LYS A 352 -4.39 -10.61 -2.91
N PRO A 353 -5.07 -9.46 -2.85
CA PRO A 353 -5.19 -8.69 -1.61
C PRO A 353 -6.24 -9.29 -0.67
N TYR A 354 -5.94 -9.27 0.62
CA TYR A 354 -6.86 -9.62 1.70
C TYR A 354 -6.75 -8.59 2.82
N THR A 355 -7.89 -8.22 3.39
CA THR A 355 -7.95 -7.28 4.51
C THR A 355 -7.91 -8.06 5.81
N PRO A 356 -6.91 -7.85 6.68
CA PRO A 356 -6.90 -8.52 7.97
C PRO A 356 -8.10 -8.16 8.82
N VAL A 357 -8.53 -9.14 9.61
CA VAL A 357 -9.54 -9.04 10.65
C VAL A 357 -8.88 -9.25 12.01
N GLU A 358 -9.66 -9.17 13.09
CA GLU A 358 -9.24 -9.68 14.40
C GLU A 358 -9.60 -11.17 14.51
N GLU A 359 -9.14 -11.85 15.56
CA GLU A 359 -9.56 -13.24 15.83
C GLU A 359 -11.07 -13.32 16.08
N THR A 360 -11.60 -12.37 16.84
CA THR A 360 -13.03 -12.22 17.13
C THR A 360 -13.46 -10.75 17.03
N LEU A 361 -14.75 -10.53 16.74
CA LEU A 361 -15.30 -9.17 16.66
C LEU A 361 -15.44 -8.53 18.05
N VAL A 362 -15.87 -9.31 19.05
CA VAL A 362 -16.04 -8.87 20.45
C VAL A 362 -14.83 -9.35 21.27
N PRO A 363 -14.12 -8.47 21.99
CA PRO A 363 -13.06 -8.88 22.90
C PRO A 363 -13.64 -9.65 24.09
N THR A 364 -13.09 -10.82 24.40
CA THR A 364 -13.33 -11.48 25.68
C THR A 364 -12.80 -10.58 26.80
N THR A 365 -13.64 -10.31 27.80
CA THR A 365 -13.45 -9.35 28.91
C THR A 365 -12.25 -9.62 29.84
N LEU A 366 -11.38 -10.58 29.52
CA LEU A 366 -10.23 -10.98 30.32
C LEU A 366 -8.86 -10.55 29.79
N ASP A 367 -8.75 -10.03 28.56
CA ASP A 367 -7.45 -9.53 28.07
C ASP A 367 -7.27 -8.04 28.37
N SER A 368 -7.22 -7.76 29.67
CA SER A 368 -6.78 -6.48 30.20
C SER A 368 -5.29 -6.30 29.86
N THR A 369 -4.97 -5.29 29.05
CA THR A 369 -3.67 -4.60 29.09
C THR A 369 -2.43 -5.48 28.94
N GLN A 370 -2.20 -6.03 27.75
CA GLN A 370 -0.86 -6.20 27.22
C GLN A 370 -1.00 -6.29 25.70
N GLY A 371 -0.44 -5.31 24.98
CA GLY A 371 -0.38 -5.40 23.53
C GLY A 371 0.33 -6.69 23.17
N THR A 372 -0.43 -7.69 22.72
CA THR A 372 0.11 -8.84 22.02
C THR A 372 0.94 -8.24 20.91
N ALA A 373 2.26 -8.32 21.05
CA ALA A 373 3.19 -7.94 20.00
C ALA A 373 2.64 -8.61 18.73
N ALA A 374 2.34 -7.80 17.72
CA ALA A 374 1.63 -8.23 16.51
C ALA A 374 2.45 -9.31 15.78
N THR A 375 2.26 -10.53 16.26
CA THR A 375 2.95 -11.76 15.87
C THR A 375 2.07 -12.57 14.95
N ASP A 376 0.75 -12.39 15.05
CA ASP A 376 -0.22 -13.09 14.21
C ASP A 376 -1.05 -12.11 13.36
N ILE A 377 -1.46 -12.59 12.20
CA ILE A 377 -2.35 -11.92 11.26
C ILE A 377 -3.54 -12.84 11.01
N PHE A 378 -4.76 -12.31 11.17
CA PHE A 378 -5.98 -13.05 10.92
C PHE A 378 -6.60 -12.62 9.58
N LEU A 379 -6.90 -13.58 8.72
CA LEU A 379 -7.54 -13.34 7.42
C LEU A 379 -8.84 -14.14 7.31
N MET A 380 -9.95 -13.46 7.10
CA MET A 380 -11.24 -14.08 6.82
C MET A 380 -11.41 -14.24 5.30
N ILE A 381 -11.39 -15.47 4.82
CA ILE A 381 -11.35 -15.80 3.39
C ILE A 381 -12.48 -16.75 3.04
N LYS A 382 -13.34 -16.32 2.11
CA LYS A 382 -14.34 -17.16 1.46
C LYS A 382 -13.68 -18.00 0.38
N VAL A 383 -13.94 -19.31 0.35
CA VAL A 383 -13.40 -20.22 -0.67
C VAL A 383 -14.36 -20.30 -1.83
N TYR A 384 -13.85 -19.92 -2.99
CA TYR A 384 -14.53 -20.11 -4.26
C TYR A 384 -13.95 -21.38 -4.90
N PRO A 385 -14.73 -22.47 -5.06
CA PRO A 385 -14.24 -23.74 -5.62
C PRO A 385 -13.63 -23.58 -7.01
N ASP A 386 -14.23 -22.73 -7.85
CA ASP A 386 -13.76 -22.40 -9.20
C ASP A 386 -12.69 -21.29 -9.21
N GLY A 387 -12.26 -20.84 -8.04
CA GLY A 387 -11.21 -19.83 -7.88
C GLY A 387 -9.81 -20.40 -8.08
N VAL A 388 -8.84 -19.56 -8.41
CA VAL A 388 -7.44 -20.00 -8.57
C VAL A 388 -6.74 -20.11 -7.21
N LEU A 389 -6.78 -19.03 -6.41
CA LEU A 389 -6.01 -18.95 -5.16
C LEU A 389 -6.75 -19.60 -3.99
N THR A 390 -8.06 -19.37 -3.84
CA THR A 390 -8.76 -19.76 -2.62
C THR A 390 -8.87 -21.27 -2.39
N PRO A 391 -9.00 -22.15 -3.41
CA PRO A 391 -8.89 -23.59 -3.18
C PRO A 391 -7.49 -24.01 -2.73
N HIS A 392 -6.44 -23.41 -3.31
CA HIS A 392 -5.07 -23.66 -2.88
C HIS A 392 -4.88 -23.28 -1.40
N LEU A 393 -5.34 -22.09 -0.99
CA LEU A 393 -5.30 -21.67 0.42
C LEU A 393 -6.09 -22.63 1.33
N ASN A 394 -7.25 -23.12 0.88
CA ASN A 394 -8.06 -24.03 1.68
C ASN A 394 -7.39 -25.40 1.88
N ASN A 395 -6.56 -25.83 0.93
CA ASN A 395 -5.86 -27.11 0.97
C ASN A 395 -4.53 -27.07 1.74
N LEU A 396 -4.13 -25.91 2.26
CA LEU A 396 -2.94 -25.80 3.10
C LEU A 396 -3.15 -26.54 4.42
N ASN A 397 -2.10 -27.23 4.85
CA ASN A 397 -2.02 -27.86 6.15
C ASN A 397 -1.55 -26.85 7.19
N ILE A 398 -1.93 -27.08 8.45
CA ILE A 398 -1.35 -26.35 9.57
C ILE A 398 0.16 -26.61 9.60
N GLY A 399 0.95 -25.55 9.71
CA GLY A 399 2.42 -25.57 9.59
C GLY A 399 2.94 -25.17 8.20
N ASP A 400 2.10 -25.15 7.17
CA ASP A 400 2.49 -24.66 5.84
C ASP A 400 2.76 -23.14 5.87
N HIS A 401 3.54 -22.66 4.91
CA HIS A 401 3.93 -21.25 4.82
C HIS A 401 3.24 -20.52 3.67
N LEU A 402 2.97 -19.24 3.88
CA LEU A 402 2.37 -18.33 2.92
C LEU A 402 3.16 -17.03 2.84
N SER A 403 3.50 -16.60 1.62
CA SER A 403 4.11 -15.30 1.39
C SER A 403 3.11 -14.17 1.64
N VAL A 404 3.38 -13.35 2.65
CA VAL A 404 2.57 -12.19 3.06
C VAL A 404 3.31 -10.89 2.80
N SER A 405 2.67 -9.93 2.13
CA SER A 405 3.30 -8.63 1.83
C SER A 405 3.31 -7.66 3.03
N SER A 406 4.09 -6.59 2.90
CA SER A 406 3.91 -5.38 3.72
C SER A 406 2.51 -4.77 3.49
N PRO A 407 1.95 -4.00 4.46
CA PRO A 407 0.65 -3.35 4.31
C PRO A 407 0.58 -2.34 3.16
N ASP A 408 -0.58 -2.29 2.53
CA ASP A 408 -0.92 -1.37 1.46
C ASP A 408 -2.37 -0.88 1.56
N GLY A 409 -2.74 0.09 0.74
CA GLY A 409 -4.08 0.63 0.63
C GLY A 409 -4.15 2.12 0.96
N PRO A 410 -5.16 2.86 0.46
CA PRO A 410 -5.24 4.31 0.61
C PRO A 410 -5.96 4.76 1.89
N PHE A 411 -6.70 3.89 2.57
CA PHE A 411 -7.58 4.27 3.68
C PHE A 411 -6.84 5.02 4.80
N SER A 412 -7.48 6.03 5.37
CA SER A 412 -6.87 6.90 6.38
C SER A 412 -7.85 7.14 7.52
N LEU A 413 -7.42 6.82 8.75
CA LEU A 413 -8.19 7.07 9.96
C LEU A 413 -8.50 8.55 10.20
N ARG A 414 -7.80 9.47 9.51
CA ARG A 414 -8.14 10.90 9.57
C ARG A 414 -9.58 11.17 9.12
N LEU A 415 -10.11 10.35 8.22
CA LEU A 415 -11.49 10.46 7.73
C LEU A 415 -12.52 10.21 8.83
N LEU A 416 -12.14 9.56 9.95
CA LEU A 416 -13.05 9.20 11.04
C LEU A 416 -13.00 10.15 12.25
N ARG A 417 -12.03 11.07 12.32
CA ARG A 417 -11.76 11.88 13.53
C ARG A 417 -12.89 12.83 13.94
N GLU A 418 -13.63 13.34 12.98
CA GLU A 418 -14.69 14.33 13.19
C GLU A 418 -16.08 13.76 12.88
N VAL A 419 -16.13 12.45 12.64
CA VAL A 419 -17.38 11.75 12.32
C VAL A 419 -18.15 11.49 13.60
N THR A 420 -19.44 11.82 13.58
CA THR A 420 -20.38 11.52 14.67
C THR A 420 -21.30 10.35 14.33
N HIS A 421 -21.54 10.11 13.04
CA HIS A 421 -22.37 9.04 12.52
C HIS A 421 -21.62 8.29 11.42
N LEU A 422 -21.36 7.02 11.64
CA LEU A 422 -20.67 6.14 10.71
C LEU A 422 -21.69 5.20 10.06
N TYR A 423 -21.72 5.15 8.74
CA TYR A 423 -22.55 4.22 7.97
C TYR A 423 -21.62 3.31 7.16
N LEU A 424 -21.81 2.00 7.30
CA LEU A 424 -21.01 0.96 6.69
C LEU A 424 -21.92 0.11 5.81
N LEU A 425 -21.54 -0.06 4.54
CA LEU A 425 -22.26 -0.88 3.58
C LEU A 425 -21.33 -2.02 3.17
N ALA A 426 -21.70 -3.25 3.47
CA ALA A 426 -20.89 -4.44 3.19
C ALA A 426 -21.70 -5.48 2.41
N ALA A 427 -21.05 -6.16 1.46
CA ALA A 427 -21.64 -7.32 0.79
C ALA A 427 -20.66 -8.50 0.83
N GLY A 428 -21.10 -9.65 1.37
CA GLY A 428 -20.24 -10.82 1.59
C GLY A 428 -18.91 -10.48 2.28
N THR A 429 -17.78 -10.90 1.69
CA THR A 429 -16.43 -10.64 2.23
C THR A 429 -16.01 -9.17 2.21
N GLY A 430 -16.78 -8.27 1.59
CA GLY A 430 -16.65 -6.82 1.76
C GLY A 430 -16.83 -6.35 3.21
N PHE A 431 -17.31 -7.22 4.09
CA PHE A 431 -17.36 -7.05 5.53
C PHE A 431 -15.99 -6.98 6.22
N THR A 432 -14.95 -7.65 5.69
CA THR A 432 -13.63 -7.74 6.34
C THR A 432 -13.00 -6.40 6.75
N PRO A 433 -12.93 -5.34 5.91
CA PRO A 433 -12.49 -4.02 6.37
C PRO A 433 -13.45 -3.39 7.39
N MET A 434 -14.75 -3.66 7.28
CA MET A 434 -15.78 -3.08 8.15
C MET A 434 -15.65 -3.61 9.58
N ALA A 435 -15.33 -4.89 9.76
CA ALA A 435 -15.16 -5.50 11.09
C ALA A 435 -14.16 -4.73 11.97
N ARG A 436 -12.96 -4.42 11.43
CA ARG A 436 -11.94 -3.66 12.18
C ARG A 436 -12.31 -2.19 12.35
N VAL A 437 -13.03 -1.60 11.39
CA VAL A 437 -13.54 -0.23 11.52
C VAL A 437 -14.63 -0.14 12.60
N ILE A 438 -15.54 -1.12 12.69
CA ILE A 438 -16.55 -1.21 13.75
C ILE A 438 -15.88 -1.29 15.11
N ARG A 439 -14.92 -2.20 15.28
CA ARG A 439 -14.20 -2.35 16.55
C ARG A 439 -13.49 -1.05 16.95
N LEU A 440 -12.77 -0.42 16.03
CA LEU A 440 -12.14 0.88 16.27
C LEU A 440 -13.17 1.96 16.64
N ALA A 441 -14.31 1.99 15.95
CA ALA A 441 -15.38 2.96 16.18
C ALA A 441 -15.97 2.85 17.59
N LEU A 442 -16.12 1.63 18.10
CA LEU A 442 -16.73 1.40 19.41
C LEU A 442 -15.71 1.55 20.56
N GLN A 443 -14.43 1.23 20.33
CA GLN A 443 -13.39 1.28 21.37
C GLN A 443 -12.70 2.64 21.48
N ASP A 444 -12.27 3.21 20.35
CA ASP A 444 -11.26 4.28 20.35
C ASP A 444 -11.78 5.64 19.83
N LEU A 445 -12.98 5.67 19.27
CA LEU A 445 -13.56 6.89 18.66
C LEU A 445 -14.72 7.44 19.49
N GLY A 446 -14.39 8.12 20.59
CA GLY A 446 -15.38 8.72 21.49
C GLY A 446 -16.28 9.81 20.87
N SER A 447 -15.96 10.33 19.68
CA SER A 447 -16.81 11.27 18.94
C SER A 447 -18.02 10.59 18.28
N LEU A 448 -17.94 9.27 18.04
CA LEU A 448 -19.00 8.53 17.36
C LEU A 448 -20.16 8.29 18.32
N ARG A 449 -21.32 8.79 17.91
CA ARG A 449 -22.61 8.62 18.58
C ARG A 449 -23.40 7.46 17.98
N LYS A 450 -23.14 7.14 16.71
CA LYS A 450 -23.86 6.08 16.00
C LYS A 450 -22.97 5.43 14.94
N THR A 451 -23.01 4.11 14.87
CA THR A 451 -22.36 3.27 13.87
C THR A 451 -23.39 2.29 13.33
N LYS A 452 -23.75 2.43 12.06
CA LYS A 452 -24.72 1.56 11.39
C LYS A 452 -24.03 0.69 10.34
N LEU A 453 -24.29 -0.61 10.37
CA LEU A 453 -23.89 -1.56 9.34
C LEU A 453 -25.13 -2.03 8.57
N MET A 454 -25.11 -1.89 7.25
CA MET A 454 -25.99 -2.66 6.37
C MET A 454 -25.17 -3.77 5.72
N PHE A 455 -25.54 -5.02 5.98
CA PHE A 455 -24.78 -6.17 5.55
C PHE A 455 -25.61 -7.07 4.62
N PHE A 456 -25.26 -7.04 3.34
CA PHE A 456 -25.94 -7.74 2.27
C PHE A 456 -25.30 -9.12 2.02
N ASN A 457 -26.12 -10.16 2.01
CA ASN A 457 -25.72 -11.54 1.76
C ASN A 457 -26.71 -12.23 0.80
N ARG A 458 -26.34 -13.41 0.28
CA ARG A 458 -27.26 -14.18 -0.59
C ARG A 458 -28.28 -14.94 0.25
N GLN A 459 -27.80 -15.60 1.29
CA GLN A 459 -28.59 -16.36 2.23
C GLN A 459 -28.14 -16.08 3.66
N GLU A 460 -28.98 -16.39 4.64
CA GLU A 460 -28.69 -16.18 6.06
C GLU A 460 -27.41 -16.91 6.49
N ARG A 461 -27.21 -18.14 5.99
CA ARG A 461 -26.00 -18.93 6.22
C ARG A 461 -24.70 -18.35 5.64
N ASP A 462 -24.78 -17.29 4.84
CA ASP A 462 -23.62 -16.56 4.31
C ASP A 462 -23.20 -15.39 5.22
N ILE A 463 -24.00 -15.03 6.23
CA ILE A 463 -23.73 -13.88 7.09
C ILE A 463 -22.53 -14.19 8.00
N LEU A 464 -21.44 -13.46 7.76
CA LEU A 464 -20.19 -13.61 8.49
C LEU A 464 -20.34 -13.04 9.91
N TRP A 465 -19.96 -13.81 10.94
CA TRP A 465 -20.06 -13.41 12.35
C TRP A 465 -21.44 -12.88 12.77
N HIS A 466 -22.50 -13.59 12.36
CA HIS A 466 -23.88 -13.20 12.65
C HIS A 466 -24.11 -13.03 14.17
N SER A 467 -23.76 -14.03 14.97
CA SER A 467 -23.99 -14.03 16.42
C SER A 467 -23.18 -12.94 17.14
N GLU A 468 -21.96 -12.68 16.69
CA GLU A 468 -21.12 -11.62 17.25
C GLU A 468 -21.64 -10.22 16.90
N LEU A 469 -22.19 -10.04 15.70
CA LEU A 469 -22.85 -8.77 15.31
C LEU A 469 -24.12 -8.53 16.13
N ASP A 470 -24.91 -9.57 16.39
CA ASP A 470 -26.09 -9.48 17.26
C ASP A 470 -25.68 -9.12 18.69
N GLY A 471 -24.69 -9.82 19.25
CA GLY A 471 -24.16 -9.54 20.58
C GLY A 471 -23.65 -8.10 20.71
N LEU A 472 -22.87 -7.65 19.73
CA LEU A 472 -22.35 -6.29 19.71
C LEU A 472 -23.44 -5.21 19.65
N ALA A 473 -24.49 -5.44 18.86
CA ALA A 473 -25.61 -4.50 18.74
C ALA A 473 -26.54 -4.51 19.96
N ALA A 474 -26.60 -5.63 20.69
CA ALA A 474 -27.29 -5.74 21.97
C ALA A 474 -26.52 -5.02 23.09
N GLU A 475 -25.19 -5.13 23.12
CA GLU A 475 -24.33 -4.56 24.16
C GLU A 475 -24.07 -3.05 24.01
N ASP A 476 -23.88 -2.56 22.77
CA ASP A 476 -23.56 -1.15 22.53
C ASP A 476 -24.69 -0.42 21.80
N GLU A 477 -25.31 0.56 22.47
CA GLU A 477 -26.40 1.36 21.90
C GLU A 477 -26.03 2.16 20.65
N ARG A 478 -24.75 2.46 20.47
CA ARG A 478 -24.25 3.16 19.29
C ARG A 478 -24.21 2.23 18.08
N CYS A 479 -24.17 0.92 18.26
CA CYS A 479 -24.09 -0.06 17.20
C CYS A 479 -25.48 -0.51 16.73
N VAL A 480 -25.75 -0.35 15.42
CA VAL A 480 -26.97 -0.83 14.78
C VAL A 480 -26.59 -1.65 13.56
N CYS A 481 -27.07 -2.90 13.50
CA CYS A 481 -26.82 -3.82 12.41
C CYS A 481 -28.13 -4.14 11.69
N VAL A 482 -28.12 -3.98 10.37
CA VAL A 482 -29.23 -4.35 9.48
C VAL A 482 -28.70 -5.44 8.54
N LEU A 483 -29.19 -6.66 8.73
CA LEU A 483 -28.74 -7.84 8.00
C LEU A 483 -29.76 -8.19 6.92
N LEU A 484 -29.30 -8.20 5.66
CA LEU A 484 -30.16 -8.29 4.48
C LEU A 484 -29.74 -9.49 3.64
N CYS A 485 -30.71 -10.32 3.24
CA CYS A 485 -30.53 -11.36 2.23
C CYS A 485 -31.20 -10.94 0.92
N ILE A 486 -30.44 -10.92 -0.17
CA ILE A 486 -30.94 -10.56 -1.49
C ILE A 486 -31.17 -11.85 -2.30
N HIS A 487 -32.42 -12.13 -2.63
CA HIS A 487 -32.81 -13.15 -3.59
C HIS A 487 -33.03 -12.54 -4.97
N ILE A 488 -32.68 -13.31 -6.01
CA ILE A 488 -32.97 -12.96 -7.40
C ILE A 488 -33.92 -14.03 -7.93
N GLU A 489 -35.21 -13.68 -8.05
CA GLU A 489 -36.21 -14.50 -8.72
C GLU A 489 -36.73 -13.76 -9.95
N GLY A 490 -36.75 -14.43 -11.10
CA GLY A 490 -37.33 -13.88 -12.34
C GLY A 490 -36.71 -12.57 -12.86
N GLY A 491 -35.51 -12.19 -12.42
CA GLY A 491 -34.88 -10.91 -12.78
C GLY A 491 -35.27 -9.72 -11.89
N HIS A 492 -36.08 -9.96 -10.86
CA HIS A 492 -36.38 -9.00 -9.80
C HIS A 492 -35.51 -9.28 -8.56
N TYR A 493 -35.09 -8.21 -7.88
CA TYR A 493 -34.37 -8.31 -6.62
C TYR A 493 -35.40 -8.23 -5.49
N GLU A 494 -35.53 -9.30 -4.71
CA GLU A 494 -36.27 -9.27 -3.44
C GLU A 494 -35.26 -9.27 -2.29
N ALA A 495 -35.26 -8.22 -1.48
CA ALA A 495 -34.47 -8.15 -0.28
C ALA A 495 -35.32 -8.56 0.92
N GLY A 496 -35.03 -9.74 1.48
CA GLY A 496 -35.55 -10.15 2.77
C GLY A 496 -34.68 -9.58 3.88
N CYS A 497 -35.29 -8.89 4.85
CA CYS A 497 -34.58 -8.51 6.05
C CYS A 497 -34.50 -9.72 6.99
N VAL A 498 -33.28 -10.12 7.33
CA VAL A 498 -33.04 -11.24 8.25
C VAL A 498 -33.12 -10.75 9.69
N ASN A 499 -32.49 -9.61 9.97
CA ASN A 499 -32.52 -9.00 11.30
C ASN A 499 -32.31 -7.49 11.22
N VAL A 500 -33.05 -6.75 12.06
CA VAL A 500 -32.79 -5.34 12.36
C VAL A 500 -32.57 -5.24 13.86
N SER A 501 -31.33 -4.99 14.27
CA SER A 501 -30.98 -5.03 15.69
C SER A 501 -31.73 -3.98 16.52
N LYS A 502 -32.18 -2.87 15.89
CA LYS A 502 -33.04 -1.82 16.49
C LYS A 502 -33.92 -1.19 15.40
N THR A 503 -35.23 -1.10 15.62
CA THR A 503 -36.16 -0.38 14.72
C THR A 503 -35.77 1.10 14.66
N ASP A 504 -35.04 1.48 13.62
CA ASP A 504 -34.72 2.86 13.33
C ASP A 504 -35.61 3.32 12.17
N PRO A 505 -36.54 4.27 12.37
CA PRO A 505 -37.50 4.69 11.35
C PRO A 505 -36.88 5.44 10.15
N LEU A 506 -35.56 5.58 10.11
CA LEU A 506 -34.78 6.31 9.10
C LEU A 506 -34.15 5.42 8.01
N TRP A 507 -34.69 4.23 7.78
CA TRP A 507 -34.31 3.37 6.65
C TRP A 507 -35.45 3.20 5.66
#